data_AF-A0A081PNY2-F1
#
_entry.id   AF-A0A081PNY2-F1
#
_cell.length_a   1.000
_cell.length_b   1.000
_cell.length_c   1.000
_cell.angle_alpha   90.00
_cell.angle_beta   90.00
_cell.angle_gamma   90.00
#
_symmetry.space_group_name_H-M   'P 1'
#
loop_
_entity.id
_entity.type
_entity.pdbx_description
1 polymer ?
#
loop_
_entity_poly.entity_id
_entity_poly.type
_entity_poly.pdbx_seq_one_letter_code
_entity_poly.pdbx_strand_id
1 'polypeptide(L)'
;MSKLQQIVTYLESEKLDVAVVSDPVTINYLTGFYSDPHERQMFLFVLADQESLLFVPALEVERASSTVSFPVVGYVDSENPWKK
;
A
#
# COMPACT_ATOMS: atom_id res chain seq x y z
N MET A 1 8.33 1.68 -17.84
CA MET A 1 8.14 2.38 -16.55
C MET A 1 6.91 1.76 -15.89
N SER A 2 7.02 1.29 -14.65
CA SER A 2 5.89 0.71 -13.92
C SER A 2 4.88 1.80 -13.53
N LYS A 3 3.64 1.41 -13.20
CA LYS A 3 2.61 2.37 -12.74
C LYS A 3 3.02 3.08 -11.45
N LEU A 4 3.65 2.35 -10.53
CA LEU A 4 4.21 2.93 -9.29
C LEU A 4 5.33 3.93 -9.59
N GLN A 5 6.22 3.63 -10.54
CA GLN A 5 7.28 4.56 -10.95
C GLN A 5 6.71 5.87 -11.52
N GLN A 6 5.60 5.81 -12.25
CA GLN A 6 4.94 7.03 -12.75
C GLN A 6 4.41 7.90 -11.60
N ILE A 7 3.88 7.28 -10.54
CA ILE A 7 3.45 8.00 -9.33
C ILE A 7 4.65 8.61 -8.61
N VAL A 8 5.74 7.85 -8.43
CA VAL A 8 6.97 8.37 -7.81
C VAL A 8 7.50 9.59 -8.57
N THR A 9 7.63 9.52 -9.89
CA THR A 9 8.05 10.67 -10.71
C THR A 9 7.12 11.87 -10.56
N TYR A 10 5.81 11.63 -10.45
CA TYR A 10 4.85 12.71 -10.20
C TYR A 10 5.06 13.36 -8.82
N LEU A 11 5.22 12.55 -7.77
CA LEU A 11 5.50 13.03 -6.41
C LEU A 11 6.77 13.87 -6.34
N GLU A 12 7.85 13.41 -6.97
CA GLU A 12 9.12 14.14 -7.07
C GLU A 12 8.94 15.50 -7.77
N SER A 13 8.17 15.53 -8.87
CA SER A 13 7.94 16.77 -9.63
C SER A 13 7.12 17.81 -8.86
N GLU A 14 6.15 17.35 -8.07
CA GLU A 14 5.27 18.20 -7.25
C GLU A 14 5.84 18.49 -5.85
N LYS A 15 7.03 17.96 -5.52
CA LYS A 15 7.66 18.07 -4.19
C LYS A 15 6.76 17.56 -3.06
N LEU A 16 6.12 16.41 -3.30
CA LEU A 16 5.28 15.70 -2.35
C LEU A 16 6.02 14.47 -1.82
N ASP A 17 5.87 14.18 -0.53
CA ASP A 17 6.60 13.08 0.11
C ASP A 17 5.95 11.70 -0.13
N VAL A 18 4.61 11.65 -0.14
CA VAL A 18 3.86 10.38 -0.16
C VAL A 18 2.49 10.52 -0.82
N ALA A 19 2.09 9.49 -1.57
CA ALA A 19 0.70 9.24 -1.93
C ALA A 19 0.14 8.09 -1.08
N VAL A 20 -1.05 8.30 -0.48
CA VAL A 20 -1.79 7.27 0.26
C VAL A 20 -2.98 6.84 -0.58
N VAL A 21 -3.00 5.58 -1.00
CA VAL A 21 -4.08 4.99 -1.79
C VAL A 21 -4.86 4.02 -0.90
N SER A 22 -6.17 4.22 -0.82
CA SER A 22 -7.06 3.40 0.03
C SER A 22 -8.12 2.62 -0.75
N ASP A 23 -8.38 2.99 -2.01
CA ASP A 23 -9.36 2.31 -2.85
C ASP A 23 -8.84 0.91 -3.27
N PRO A 24 -9.55 -0.19 -2.93
CA PRO A 24 -9.18 -1.55 -3.33
C PRO A 24 -8.93 -1.75 -4.83
N VAL A 25 -9.74 -1.09 -5.67
CA VAL A 25 -9.64 -1.19 -7.13
C VAL A 25 -8.34 -0.52 -7.60
N THR A 26 -7.99 0.62 -7.01
CA THR A 26 -6.76 1.33 -7.35
C THR A 26 -5.52 0.57 -6.86
N ILE A 27 -5.56 0.01 -5.64
CA ILE A 27 -4.47 -0.83 -5.13
C ILE A 27 -4.25 -2.04 -6.04
N ASN A 28 -5.33 -2.72 -6.45
CA ASN A 28 -5.25 -3.82 -7.41
C ASN A 28 -4.68 -3.36 -8.76
N TYR A 29 -5.12 -2.22 -9.28
CA TYR A 29 -4.60 -1.70 -10.53
C TYR A 29 -3.09 -1.43 -10.49
N LEU A 30 -2.58 -0.92 -9.36
CA LEU A 30 -1.17 -0.56 -9.21
C LEU A 30 -0.27 -1.75 -8.89
N THR A 31 -0.78 -2.75 -8.18
CA THR A 31 0.04 -3.81 -7.56
C THR A 31 -0.30 -5.23 -8.02
N GLY A 32 -1.48 -5.45 -8.60
CA GLY A 32 -2.04 -6.78 -8.84
C GLY A 32 -2.65 -7.46 -7.59
N PHE A 33 -2.57 -6.81 -6.43
CA PHE A 33 -3.19 -7.29 -5.20
C PHE A 33 -4.57 -6.68 -4.99
N TYR A 34 -5.61 -7.50 -5.06
CA TYR A 34 -6.97 -7.11 -4.69
C TYR A 34 -7.35 -7.69 -3.33
N SER A 35 -7.83 -6.84 -2.43
CA SER A 35 -8.48 -7.22 -1.17
C SER A 35 -9.55 -6.18 -0.86
N ASP A 36 -10.74 -6.61 -0.44
CA ASP A 36 -11.75 -5.73 0.13
C ASP A 36 -11.60 -5.77 1.66
N PRO A 37 -11.13 -4.69 2.30
CA PRO A 37 -10.90 -4.69 3.74
C PRO A 37 -12.19 -4.49 4.54
N HIS A 38 -13.32 -4.18 3.88
CA HIS A 38 -14.57 -3.78 4.51
C HIS A 38 -14.34 -2.63 5.51
N GLU A 39 -14.59 -2.85 6.80
CA GLU A 39 -14.35 -1.88 7.87
C GLU A 39 -12.88 -1.78 8.30
N ARG A 40 -12.04 -2.76 7.92
CA ARG A 40 -10.63 -2.81 8.28
C ARG A 40 -9.80 -1.82 7.46
N GLN A 41 -8.59 -1.58 7.92
CA GLN A 41 -7.69 -0.62 7.31
C GLN A 41 -6.80 -1.29 6.26
N MET A 42 -6.76 -0.73 5.06
CA MET A 42 -5.82 -1.09 4.02
C MET A 42 -5.34 0.18 3.31
N PHE A 43 -4.02 0.34 3.22
CA PHE A 43 -3.39 1.49 2.58
C PHE A 43 -2.16 1.06 1.79
N LEU A 44 -2.03 1.58 0.58
CA LEU A 44 -0.78 1.56 -0.17
C LEU A 44 -0.13 2.94 -0.04
N PHE A 45 1.06 2.97 0.55
CA PHE A 45 1.93 4.13 0.61
C PHE A 45 2.91 4.08 -0.56
N VAL A 46 2.87 5.09 -1.42
CA VAL A 46 3.87 5.29 -2.47
C VAL A 46 4.74 6.47 -2.03
N LEU A 47 5.98 6.19 -1.65
CA LEU A 47 6.92 7.18 -1.14
C LEU A 47 7.80 7.71 -2.29
N ALA A 48 8.14 9.00 -2.24
CA ALA A 48 8.98 9.61 -3.26
C ALA A 48 10.45 9.16 -3.15
N ASP A 49 10.94 8.88 -1.94
CA ASP A 49 12.36 8.65 -1.65
C ASP A 49 12.69 7.22 -1.18
N GLN A 50 11.67 6.35 -1.07
CA GLN A 50 11.76 5.02 -0.48
C GLN A 50 10.87 4.00 -1.21
N GLU A 51 11.05 2.72 -0.90
CA GLU A 51 10.17 1.66 -1.42
C GLU A 51 8.73 1.86 -0.95
N SER A 52 7.76 1.53 -1.80
CA SER A 52 6.34 1.48 -1.41
C SER A 52 6.09 0.56 -0.23
N LEU A 53 5.04 0.83 0.53
CA LEU A 53 4.59 0.00 1.65
C LEU A 53 3.11 -0.33 1.50
N LEU A 54 2.76 -1.62 1.61
CA LEU A 54 1.37 -2.05 1.66
C LEU A 54 0.98 -2.43 3.10
N PHE A 55 0.07 -1.67 3.69
CA PHE A 55 -0.51 -1.93 5.00
C PHE A 55 -1.85 -2.64 4.85
N VAL A 56 -2.02 -3.79 5.47
CA VAL A 56 -3.20 -4.67 5.33
C VAL A 56 -3.63 -5.28 6.66
N PRO A 57 -4.84 -5.86 6.76
CA PRO A 57 -5.19 -6.73 7.88
C PRO A 57 -4.23 -7.93 7.97
N ALA A 58 -3.95 -8.42 9.19
CA ALA A 58 -2.99 -9.51 9.42
C ALA A 58 -3.28 -10.77 8.59
N LEU A 59 -4.55 -11.08 8.34
CA LEU A 59 -4.97 -12.24 7.55
C LEU A 59 -4.56 -12.16 6.07
N GLU A 60 -4.24 -10.96 5.56
CA GLU A 60 -3.90 -10.72 4.16
C GLU A 60 -2.40 -10.65 3.90
N VAL A 61 -1.56 -10.61 4.95
CA VAL A 61 -0.12 -10.35 4.85
C VAL A 61 0.59 -11.38 3.97
N GLU A 62 0.32 -12.67 4.16
CA GLU A 62 0.97 -13.75 3.41
C GLU A 62 0.66 -13.63 1.90
N ARG A 63 -0.62 -13.44 1.58
CA ARG A 63 -1.09 -13.29 0.20
C ARG A 63 -0.52 -12.03 -0.45
N ALA A 64 -0.57 -10.90 0.25
CA ALA A 64 -0.01 -9.64 -0.21
C ALA A 64 1.51 -9.76 -0.47
N SER A 65 2.27 -10.34 0.47
CA SER A 65 3.71 -10.53 0.36
C SER A 65 4.12 -11.45 -0.79
N SER A 66 3.25 -12.39 -1.17
CA SER A 66 3.46 -13.23 -2.37
C SER A 66 3.14 -12.52 -3.70
N THR A 67 2.44 -11.38 -3.64
CA THR A 67 1.96 -10.63 -4.82
C THR A 67 2.86 -9.43 -5.15
N VAL A 68 3.36 -8.74 -4.13
CA VAL A 68 4.18 -7.53 -4.29
C VAL A 68 5.65 -7.77 -3.94
N SER A 69 6.54 -6.96 -4.49
CA SER A 69 7.99 -7.07 -4.29
C SER A 69 8.56 -6.09 -3.25
N PHE A 70 7.71 -5.38 -2.53
CA PHE A 70 8.06 -4.36 -1.55
C PHE A 70 7.40 -4.68 -0.20
N PRO A 71 7.79 -4.01 0.91
CA PRO A 71 7.32 -4.37 2.24
C PRO A 71 5.80 -4.40 2.40
N VAL A 72 5.33 -5.41 3.16
CA VAL A 72 3.94 -5.55 3.58
C VAL A 72 3.90 -5.58 5.10
N VAL A 73 3.04 -4.75 5.70
CA VAL A 73 2.85 -4.69 7.16
C VAL A 73 1.40 -5.03 7.49
N GLY A 74 1.23 -5.89 8.49
CA GLY A 74 -0.08 -6.32 8.99
C GLY A 74 -0.39 -5.79 10.37
N TYR A 75 -1.68 -5.68 10.69
CA TYR A 75 -2.18 -5.48 12.05
C TYR A 75 -3.27 -6.50 12.41
N VAL A 76 -3.30 -6.97 13.66
CA VAL A 76 -4.40 -7.82 14.15
C VAL A 76 -5.53 -6.95 14.72
N ASP A 77 -6.76 -7.46 14.76
CA ASP A 77 -7.95 -6.70 15.18
C ASP A 77 -7.87 -6.14 16.62
N SER A 78 -6.99 -6.69 17.47
CA SER A 78 -6.74 -6.20 18.84
C SER A 78 -5.73 -5.04 18.91
N GLU A 79 -5.10 -4.67 17.79
CA GLU A 79 -4.16 -3.55 17.70
C GLU A 79 -4.86 -2.28 17.21
N ASN A 80 -4.32 -1.11 17.61
CA ASN A 80 -4.70 0.14 16.97
C ASN A 80 -3.90 0.28 15.66
N PRO A 81 -4.54 0.26 14.47
CA PRO A 81 -3.84 0.26 13.18
C PRO A 81 -3.01 1.53 12.96
N TRP A 82 -3.34 2.63 13.64
CA TRP A 82 -2.65 3.92 13.50
C TRP A 82 -1.40 4.06 14.39
N LYS A 83 -1.21 3.14 15.34
CA LYS A 83 -0.04 3.12 16.23
C LYS A 83 0.94 2.00 15.86
N LYS A 84 0.69 1.32 14.76
CA LYS A 84 1.48 0.19 14.28
C LYS A 84 2.73 0.66 13.56
#